data_AF-A0A800A457-F1
#
_entry.id   AF-A0A800A457-F1
#
_cell.length_a   1.000
_cell.length_b   1.000
_cell.length_c   1.000
_cell.angle_alpha   90.00
_cell.angle_beta   90.00
_cell.angle_gamma   90.00
#
_symmetry.space_group_name_H-M   'P 1'
#
loop_
_entity.id
_entity.type
_entity.pdbx_description
1 polymer ?
#
loop_
_entity_poly.entity_id
_entity_poly.type
_entity_poly.pdbx_seq_one_letter_code
_entity_poly.pdbx_strand_id
1 'polypeptide(L)'
;MSRQQKRGLLTIAAIGVVAAVYGIFWNFLAGQYRDGIEQWAAARRAEGVEVGFSSLRVVGFPLKLEALLSNPALSGSDGTRTWAWRGPLMLLQVRPWSPNRARVQAPGRHRITVMGGAKPLDLAVDAGTLNVMLRFQNGRPENATVSARNIKINEAKIGRIASLVRVELMANQSGHIHFTANTITYPVAPVPGLGLKTARLGFKAQVSGGLPLEHDAATMAQWRDDGGTLEV
;
A
#
# COMPACT_ATOMS: atom_id res chain seq x y z
N MET A 1 -5.14 7.53 -57.81
CA MET A 1 -4.42 7.52 -56.51
C MET A 1 -2.92 7.58 -56.74
N SER A 2 -2.27 8.68 -56.36
CA SER A 2 -0.83 8.84 -56.51
C SER A 2 -0.05 7.84 -55.63
N ARG A 3 1.18 7.48 -56.00
CA ARG A 3 2.06 6.61 -55.18
C ARG A 3 2.20 7.11 -53.73
N GLN A 4 2.10 8.43 -53.52
CA GLN A 4 2.06 9.11 -52.23
C GLN A 4 0.82 8.72 -51.39
N GLN A 5 -0.38 8.70 -51.98
CA GLN A 5 -1.61 8.30 -51.30
C GLN A 5 -1.63 6.82 -50.91
N LYS A 6 -1.11 5.92 -51.77
CA LYS A 6 -0.99 4.48 -51.45
C LYS A 6 -0.01 4.23 -50.30
N ARG A 7 1.12 4.97 -50.26
CA ARG A 7 2.08 4.93 -49.15
C ARG A 7 1.48 5.46 -47.85
N GLY A 8 0.75 6.57 -47.88
CA GLY A 8 0.06 7.11 -46.71
C GLY A 8 -0.98 6.14 -46.14
N LEU A 9 -1.77 5.49 -47.00
CA LEU A 9 -2.76 4.50 -46.58
C LEU A 9 -2.10 3.26 -45.94
N LEU A 10 -0.99 2.79 -46.52
CA LEU A 10 -0.20 1.67 -45.97
C LEU A 10 0.40 1.99 -44.60
N THR A 11 0.89 3.22 -44.40
CA THR A 11 1.40 3.65 -43.09
C THR A 11 0.30 3.70 -42.04
N ILE A 12 -0.88 4.24 -42.38
CA ILE A 12 -2.03 4.28 -41.46
C ILE A 12 -2.50 2.85 -41.12
N ALA A 13 -2.58 1.97 -42.12
CA ALA A 13 -2.93 0.57 -41.90
C ALA A 13 -1.90 -0.13 -41.00
N ALA A 14 -0.60 0.09 -41.21
CA ALA A 14 0.46 -0.46 -40.38
C ALA A 14 0.37 0.02 -38.92
N ILE A 15 0.12 1.32 -38.70
CA ILE A 15 -0.10 1.87 -37.35
C ILE A 15 -1.34 1.24 -36.71
N GLY A 16 -2.42 1.06 -37.46
CA GLY A 16 -3.64 0.40 -36.99
C GLY A 16 -3.39 -1.04 -36.53
N VAL A 17 -2.62 -1.82 -37.31
CA VAL A 17 -2.25 -3.19 -36.95
C VAL A 17 -1.40 -3.22 -35.68
N VAL A 18 -0.38 -2.35 -35.57
CA VAL A 18 0.46 -2.27 -34.37
C VAL A 18 -0.38 -1.88 -33.14
N ALA A 19 -1.31 -0.94 -33.28
CA ALA A 19 -2.21 -0.54 -32.20
C ALA A 19 -3.15 -1.69 -31.79
N ALA A 20 -3.68 -2.46 -32.74
CA ALA A 20 -4.53 -3.62 -32.46
C ALA A 20 -3.75 -4.73 -31.72
N VAL A 21 -2.55 -5.06 -32.21
CA VAL A 21 -1.66 -6.04 -31.56
C VAL A 21 -1.30 -5.59 -30.14
N TYR A 22 -0.98 -4.30 -29.96
CA TYR A 22 -0.71 -3.74 -28.63
C TYR A 22 -1.96 -3.78 -27.73
N GLY A 23 -3.14 -3.52 -28.27
CA GLY A 23 -4.42 -3.63 -27.55
C GLY A 23 -4.66 -5.03 -27.00
N ILE A 24 -4.42 -6.06 -27.83
CA ILE A 24 -4.52 -7.47 -27.43
C ILE A 24 -3.50 -7.78 -26.33
N PHE A 25 -2.24 -7.37 -26.53
CA PHE A 25 -1.17 -7.56 -25.55
C PHE A 25 -1.46 -6.88 -24.20
N TRP A 26 -1.92 -5.64 -24.21
CA TRP A 26 -2.28 -4.90 -23.00
C TRP A 26 -3.44 -5.56 -22.26
N ASN A 27 -4.48 -6.00 -23.00
CA ASN A 27 -5.62 -6.67 -22.40
C ASN A 27 -5.23 -8.01 -21.76
N PHE A 28 -4.33 -8.76 -22.39
CA PHE A 28 -3.75 -9.96 -21.82
C PHE A 28 -3.00 -9.68 -20.51
N LEU A 29 -2.17 -8.63 -20.46
CA LEU A 29 -1.49 -8.20 -19.23
C LEU A 29 -2.47 -7.74 -18.14
N ALA A 30 -3.54 -7.02 -18.51
CA ALA A 30 -4.56 -6.59 -17.58
C ALA A 30 -5.32 -7.77 -16.96
N GLY A 31 -5.59 -8.82 -17.76
CA GLY A 31 -6.13 -10.10 -17.29
C GLY A 31 -5.21 -10.75 -16.26
N GLN A 32 -3.93 -10.97 -16.61
CA GLN A 32 -2.97 -11.56 -15.67
C GLN A 32 -2.83 -10.75 -14.37
N TYR A 33 -2.88 -9.42 -14.45
CA TYR A 33 -2.81 -8.57 -13.27
C TYR A 33 -4.02 -8.72 -12.35
N ARG A 34 -5.22 -8.83 -12.93
CA ARG A 34 -6.45 -9.14 -12.18
C ARG A 34 -6.35 -10.53 -11.54
N ASP A 35 -5.99 -11.54 -12.33
CA ASP A 35 -5.93 -12.93 -11.88
C ASP A 35 -4.91 -13.10 -10.75
N GLY A 36 -3.78 -12.40 -10.80
CA GLY A 36 -2.79 -12.41 -9.72
C GLY A 36 -3.32 -11.83 -8.40
N ILE A 37 -4.13 -10.77 -8.45
CA ILE A 37 -4.78 -10.20 -7.26
C ILE A 37 -5.84 -11.16 -6.70
N GLU A 38 -6.62 -11.81 -7.57
CA GLU A 38 -7.63 -12.79 -7.17
C GLU A 38 -7.01 -14.04 -6.55
N GLN A 39 -5.92 -14.55 -7.16
CA GLN A 39 -5.14 -15.68 -6.62
C GLN A 39 -4.51 -15.34 -5.27
N TRP A 40 -3.92 -14.15 -5.12
CA TRP A 40 -3.42 -13.68 -3.82
C TRP A 40 -4.54 -13.62 -2.78
N ALA A 41 -5.70 -13.08 -3.14
CA ALA A 41 -6.84 -13.01 -2.23
C ALA A 41 -7.36 -14.40 -1.86
N ALA A 42 -7.38 -15.35 -2.80
CA ALA A 42 -7.77 -16.73 -2.55
C ALA A 42 -6.77 -17.45 -1.63
N ALA A 43 -5.46 -17.26 -1.85
CA ALA A 43 -4.42 -17.80 -0.97
C ALA A 43 -4.57 -17.28 0.47
N ARG A 44 -4.81 -15.98 0.64
CA ARG A 44 -5.05 -15.39 1.98
C ARG A 44 -6.31 -15.93 2.65
N ARG A 45 -7.38 -16.18 1.88
CA ARG A 45 -8.59 -16.86 2.41
C ARG A 45 -8.30 -18.29 2.87
N ALA A 46 -7.45 -19.01 2.15
CA ALA A 46 -7.04 -20.36 2.55
C ALA A 46 -6.20 -20.35 3.85
N GLU A 47 -5.43 -19.28 4.09
CA GLU A 47 -4.68 -19.03 5.34
C GLU A 47 -5.57 -18.54 6.50
N GLY A 48 -6.90 -18.43 6.31
CA GLY A 48 -7.83 -17.96 7.35
C GLY A 48 -8.02 -16.45 7.41
N VAL A 49 -7.47 -15.69 6.44
CA VAL A 49 -7.70 -14.26 6.27
C VAL A 49 -8.80 -14.02 5.24
N GLU A 50 -9.98 -13.63 5.70
CA GLU A 50 -11.09 -13.24 4.84
C GLU A 50 -10.76 -11.96 4.07
N VAL A 51 -10.52 -12.11 2.76
CA VAL A 51 -10.35 -10.97 1.84
C VAL A 51 -11.67 -10.70 1.11
N GLY A 52 -12.15 -9.47 1.13
CA GLY A 52 -13.35 -9.03 0.43
C GLY A 52 -13.11 -7.76 -0.38
N PHE A 53 -13.75 -7.65 -1.54
CA PHE A 53 -13.79 -6.42 -2.33
C PHE A 53 -15.08 -6.42 -3.15
N SER A 54 -15.74 -5.27 -3.29
CA SER A 54 -17.01 -5.19 -4.04
C SER A 54 -16.81 -5.32 -5.55
N SER A 55 -15.68 -4.82 -6.06
CA SER A 55 -15.33 -4.95 -7.47
C SER A 55 -13.84 -4.74 -7.69
N LEU A 56 -13.28 -5.47 -8.66
CA LEU A 56 -11.91 -5.33 -9.15
C LEU A 56 -11.91 -4.97 -10.64
N ARG A 57 -11.47 -3.76 -10.98
CA ARG A 57 -11.38 -3.28 -12.37
C ARG A 57 -9.97 -2.85 -12.71
N VAL A 58 -9.41 -3.35 -13.80
CA VAL A 58 -8.12 -2.90 -14.32
C VAL A 58 -8.37 -1.89 -15.43
N VAL A 59 -7.83 -0.69 -15.30
CA VAL A 59 -7.95 0.43 -16.25
C VAL A 59 -6.58 0.99 -16.61
N GLY A 60 -6.54 1.98 -17.50
CA GLY A 60 -5.31 2.75 -17.78
C GLY A 60 -4.69 2.52 -19.15
N PHE A 61 -5.37 1.79 -20.03
CA PHE A 61 -4.97 1.63 -21.43
C PHE A 61 -4.66 2.99 -22.08
N PRO A 62 -3.60 3.10 -22.91
CA PRO A 62 -2.53 2.11 -23.15
C PRO A 62 -1.34 2.25 -22.18
N LEU A 63 -1.31 3.30 -21.35
CA LEU A 63 -0.09 3.76 -20.68
C LEU A 63 0.14 3.19 -19.28
N LYS A 64 -0.85 2.58 -18.65
CA LYS A 64 -0.70 2.06 -17.28
C LYS A 64 -1.66 0.90 -17.03
N LEU A 65 -1.30 0.03 -16.11
CA LEU A 65 -2.18 -0.97 -15.54
C LEU A 65 -2.53 -0.47 -14.14
N GLU A 66 -3.79 -0.08 -13.95
CA GLU A 66 -4.29 0.46 -12.70
C GLU A 66 -5.47 -0.38 -12.22
N ALA A 67 -5.26 -1.19 -11.18
CA ALA A 67 -6.30 -1.98 -10.54
C ALA A 67 -7.02 -1.14 -9.47
N LEU A 68 -8.31 -0.90 -9.72
CA LEU A 68 -9.27 -0.26 -8.82
C LEU A 68 -10.00 -1.33 -8.00
N LEU A 69 -9.70 -1.39 -6.70
CA LEU A 69 -10.39 -2.22 -5.73
C LEU A 69 -11.36 -1.35 -4.94
N SER A 70 -12.66 -1.58 -5.11
CA SER A 70 -13.71 -0.82 -4.41
C SER A 70 -14.12 -1.52 -3.12
N ASN A 71 -14.20 -0.74 -2.03
CA ASN A 71 -14.50 -1.20 -0.67
C ASN A 71 -13.71 -2.46 -0.25
N PRO A 72 -12.37 -2.44 -0.31
CA PRO A 72 -11.59 -3.56 0.16
C PRO A 72 -11.80 -3.77 1.67
N ALA A 73 -12.02 -5.02 2.05
CA ALA A 73 -12.16 -5.48 3.42
C ALA A 73 -11.22 -6.66 3.65
N LEU A 74 -10.55 -6.67 4.80
CA LEU A 74 -9.70 -7.76 5.25
C LEU A 74 -10.11 -8.08 6.68
N SER A 75 -10.42 -9.34 6.99
CA SER A 75 -10.62 -9.82 8.36
C SER A 75 -9.75 -11.03 8.61
N GLY A 76 -9.23 -11.16 9.83
CA GLY A 76 -8.45 -12.31 10.23
C GLY A 76 -8.52 -12.54 11.73
N SER A 77 -8.09 -13.72 12.15
CA SER A 77 -7.98 -14.10 13.56
C SER A 77 -6.58 -14.63 13.83
N ASP A 78 -5.95 -14.13 14.88
CA ASP A 78 -4.66 -14.59 15.38
C ASP A 78 -4.85 -15.54 16.58
N GLY A 79 -5.95 -16.33 16.56
CA GLY A 79 -6.39 -17.23 17.62
C GLY A 79 -6.98 -16.53 18.86
N THR A 80 -6.32 -15.50 19.37
CA THR A 80 -6.76 -14.73 20.57
C THR A 80 -7.43 -13.42 20.21
N ARG A 81 -7.09 -12.83 19.05
CA ARG A 81 -7.60 -11.53 18.60
C ARG A 81 -8.15 -11.62 17.21
N THR A 82 -9.32 -11.04 16.99
CA THR A 82 -9.87 -10.84 15.65
C THR A 82 -9.60 -9.41 15.21
N TRP A 83 -9.16 -9.24 13.98
CA TRP A 83 -8.91 -7.93 13.40
C TRP A 83 -9.70 -7.81 12.09
N ALA A 84 -10.16 -6.60 11.81
CA ALA A 84 -10.85 -6.27 10.58
C ALA A 84 -10.38 -4.90 10.11
N TRP A 85 -9.99 -4.79 8.85
CA TRP A 85 -9.69 -3.56 8.16
C TRP A 85 -10.67 -3.37 7.01
N ARG A 86 -11.15 -2.13 6.83
CA ARG A 86 -11.97 -1.73 5.70
C ARG A 86 -11.46 -0.41 5.14
N GLY A 87 -11.21 -0.38 3.84
CA GLY A 87 -10.87 0.82 3.09
C GLY A 87 -11.97 1.17 2.07
N PRO A 88 -12.03 2.40 1.56
CA PRO A 88 -13.05 2.80 0.59
C PRO A 88 -12.60 2.50 -0.85
N LEU A 89 -11.33 2.76 -1.16
CA LEU A 89 -10.75 2.56 -2.48
C LEU A 89 -9.27 2.25 -2.34
N MET A 90 -8.80 1.27 -3.10
CA MET A 90 -7.38 0.99 -3.26
C MET A 90 -7.04 0.92 -4.75
N LEU A 91 -5.98 1.63 -5.12
CA LEU A 91 -5.49 1.79 -6.48
C LEU A 91 -4.10 1.17 -6.54
N LEU A 92 -3.92 0.09 -7.27
CA LEU A 92 -2.59 -0.45 -7.55
C LEU A 92 -2.21 -0.10 -8.98
N GLN A 93 -1.10 0.61 -9.15
CA GLN A 93 -0.63 1.10 -10.43
C GLN A 93 0.74 0.51 -10.76
N VAL A 94 0.85 -0.09 -11.94
CA VAL A 94 2.09 -0.61 -12.52
C VAL A 94 2.20 -0.15 -13.97
N ARG A 95 3.42 0.06 -14.47
CA ARG A 95 3.66 0.42 -15.87
C ARG A 95 4.10 -0.82 -16.66
N PRO A 96 3.43 -1.19 -17.77
CA PRO A 96 3.79 -2.37 -18.56
C PRO A 96 5.25 -2.43 -19.00
N TRP A 97 5.84 -1.27 -19.35
CA TRP A 97 7.23 -1.16 -19.80
C TRP A 97 8.25 -0.94 -18.68
N SER A 98 7.81 -0.86 -17.41
CA SER A 98 8.69 -0.61 -16.26
C SER A 98 8.11 -1.27 -15.02
N PRO A 99 8.08 -2.63 -14.96
CA PRO A 99 7.50 -3.38 -13.85
C PRO A 99 8.23 -3.16 -12.52
N ASN A 100 9.45 -2.62 -12.58
CA ASN A 100 10.28 -2.29 -11.42
C ASN A 100 9.71 -1.17 -10.53
N ARG A 101 8.58 -0.56 -10.90
CA ARG A 101 7.92 0.48 -10.10
C ARG A 101 6.46 0.12 -9.90
N ALA A 102 6.11 -0.17 -8.66
CA ALA A 102 4.73 -0.35 -8.23
C ALA A 102 4.32 0.83 -7.35
N ARG A 103 3.14 1.40 -7.63
CA ARG A 103 2.56 2.47 -6.83
C ARG A 103 1.21 2.02 -6.31
N VAL A 104 1.00 2.07 -5.00
CA VAL A 104 -0.29 1.83 -4.38
C VAL A 104 -0.83 3.14 -3.84
N GLN A 105 -2.11 3.42 -4.03
CA GLN A 105 -2.78 4.56 -3.43
C GLN A 105 -4.04 4.10 -2.73
N ALA A 106 -4.29 4.59 -1.53
CA ALA A 106 -5.49 4.23 -0.77
C ALA A 106 -6.07 5.46 -0.06
N PRO A 107 -6.63 6.43 -0.81
CA PRO A 107 -7.22 7.62 -0.22
C PRO A 107 -8.51 7.30 0.54
N GLY A 108 -8.89 8.18 1.46
CA GLY A 108 -10.17 8.15 2.16
C GLY A 108 -10.09 7.57 3.57
N ARG A 109 -11.27 7.17 4.08
CA ARG A 109 -11.44 6.71 5.45
C ARG A 109 -11.26 5.21 5.59
N HIS A 110 -10.19 4.83 6.28
CA HIS A 110 -9.89 3.45 6.67
C HIS A 110 -10.43 3.19 8.07
N ARG A 111 -11.09 2.06 8.27
CA ARG A 111 -11.53 1.61 9.60
C ARG A 111 -10.78 0.35 9.97
N ILE A 112 -10.17 0.36 11.14
CA ILE A 112 -9.43 -0.77 11.72
C ILE A 112 -10.12 -1.11 13.02
N THR A 113 -10.63 -2.33 13.13
CA THR A 113 -11.27 -2.86 14.33
C THR A 113 -10.46 -4.05 14.81
N VAL A 114 -10.06 -4.06 16.08
CA VAL A 114 -9.38 -5.17 16.73
C VAL A 114 -10.16 -5.56 17.98
N MET A 115 -10.55 -6.82 18.08
CA MET A 115 -11.30 -7.41 19.19
C MET A 115 -10.49 -8.55 19.83
N GLY A 116 -10.75 -8.87 21.10
CA GLY A 116 -10.04 -9.92 21.85
C GLY A 116 -8.82 -9.45 22.67
N GLY A 117 -8.51 -8.15 22.67
CA GLY A 117 -7.57 -7.56 23.64
C GLY A 117 -8.28 -7.11 24.93
N ALA A 118 -7.53 -6.57 25.90
CA ALA A 118 -8.08 -6.03 27.15
C ALA A 118 -9.17 -4.96 26.93
N LYS A 119 -9.15 -4.27 25.78
CA LYS A 119 -10.23 -3.42 25.29
C LYS A 119 -10.38 -3.58 23.77
N PRO A 120 -11.60 -3.62 23.21
CA PRO A 120 -11.81 -3.53 21.78
C PRO A 120 -11.34 -2.16 21.28
N LEU A 121 -10.58 -2.15 20.19
CA LEU A 121 -10.01 -0.97 19.57
C LEU A 121 -10.69 -0.75 18.22
N ASP A 122 -11.29 0.42 18.02
CA ASP A 122 -11.93 0.78 16.75
C ASP A 122 -11.41 2.15 16.31
N LEU A 123 -10.53 2.12 15.32
CA LEU A 123 -9.81 3.27 14.79
C LEU A 123 -10.31 3.61 13.39
N ALA A 124 -10.74 4.86 13.22
CA ALA A 124 -11.01 5.46 11.92
C ALA A 124 -9.86 6.40 11.54
N VAL A 125 -9.11 6.03 10.50
CA VAL A 125 -8.03 6.81 9.91
C VAL A 125 -8.52 7.43 8.61
N ASP A 126 -8.77 8.74 8.62
CA ASP A 126 -9.14 9.51 7.44
C ASP A 126 -7.86 10.07 6.82
N ALA A 127 -7.44 9.53 5.68
CA ALA A 127 -6.24 9.98 4.98
C ALA A 127 -6.63 10.64 3.65
N GLY A 128 -6.38 11.95 3.53
CA GLY A 128 -6.65 12.68 2.28
C GLY A 128 -5.86 12.10 1.10
N THR A 129 -4.60 11.71 1.33
CA THR A 129 -3.84 10.87 0.40
C THR A 129 -3.04 9.85 1.17
N LEU A 130 -2.94 8.63 0.64
CA LEU A 130 -1.98 7.61 1.07
C LEU A 130 -1.37 7.03 -0.19
N ASN A 131 -0.05 7.14 -0.33
CA ASN A 131 0.72 6.63 -1.46
C ASN A 131 1.83 5.73 -0.94
N VAL A 132 1.94 4.54 -1.50
CA VAL A 132 3.08 3.64 -1.32
C VAL A 132 3.78 3.53 -2.66
N MET A 133 5.09 3.73 -2.68
CA MET A 133 5.94 3.56 -3.84
C MET A 133 6.95 2.47 -3.53
N LEU A 134 6.97 1.43 -4.35
CA LEU A 134 7.93 0.33 -4.28
C LEU A 134 8.79 0.37 -5.54
N ARG A 135 10.10 0.45 -5.35
CA ARG A 135 11.08 0.32 -6.42
C ARG A 135 11.78 -1.01 -6.28
N PHE A 136 11.88 -1.74 -7.38
CA PHE A 136 12.57 -3.01 -7.45
C PHE A 136 13.84 -2.89 -8.30
N GLN A 137 14.91 -3.53 -7.85
CA GLN A 137 16.16 -3.67 -8.59
C GLN A 137 16.57 -5.15 -8.52
N ASN A 138 16.83 -5.77 -9.68
CA ASN A 138 17.20 -7.19 -9.79
C ASN A 138 16.21 -8.14 -9.07
N GLY A 139 14.91 -7.86 -9.16
CA GLY A 139 13.85 -8.67 -8.55
C GLY A 139 13.67 -8.49 -7.04
N ARG A 140 14.45 -7.62 -6.38
CA ARG A 140 14.32 -7.30 -4.95
C ARG A 140 13.86 -5.86 -4.74
N PRO A 141 13.06 -5.57 -3.69
CA PRO A 141 12.67 -4.20 -3.36
C PRO A 141 13.90 -3.41 -2.90
N GLU A 142 14.29 -2.40 -3.67
CA GLU A 142 15.40 -1.49 -3.41
C GLU A 142 14.99 -0.43 -2.38
N ASN A 143 13.81 0.16 -2.60
CA ASN A 143 13.27 1.24 -1.78
C ASN A 143 11.75 1.13 -1.68
N ALA A 144 11.23 1.33 -0.47
CA ALA A 144 9.82 1.45 -0.17
C ALA A 144 9.57 2.82 0.48
N THR A 145 8.67 3.62 -0.10
CA THR A 145 8.29 4.91 0.46
C THR A 145 6.78 4.95 0.66
N VAL A 146 6.34 5.14 1.89
CA VAL A 146 4.95 5.41 2.24
C VAL A 146 4.82 6.88 2.57
N SER A 147 3.92 7.58 1.89
CA SER A 147 3.62 8.98 2.16
C SER A 147 2.12 9.16 2.32
N ALA A 148 1.72 9.80 3.41
CA ALA A 148 0.34 10.12 3.68
C ALA A 148 0.19 11.59 4.05
N ARG A 149 -0.93 12.20 3.68
CA ARG A 149 -1.22 13.61 3.93
C ARG A 149 -2.64 13.79 4.44
N ASN A 150 -2.82 14.83 5.25
CA ASN A 150 -4.10 15.18 5.87
C ASN A 150 -4.72 13.98 6.58
N ILE A 151 -3.97 13.41 7.52
CA ILE A 151 -4.37 12.24 8.29
C ILE A 151 -5.13 12.70 9.53
N LYS A 152 -6.33 12.17 9.75
CA LYS A 152 -7.08 12.34 10.99
C LYS A 152 -7.31 10.97 11.57
N ILE A 153 -6.87 10.77 12.81
CA ILE A 153 -7.04 9.50 13.52
C ILE A 153 -8.10 9.73 14.58
N ASN A 154 -9.17 8.95 14.51
CA ASN A 154 -10.26 8.95 15.46
C ASN A 154 -10.40 7.55 16.05
N GLU A 155 -10.67 7.48 17.34
CA GLU A 155 -11.06 6.25 18.03
C GLU A 155 -12.53 6.39 18.45
N ALA A 156 -13.29 5.30 18.34
CA ALA A 156 -14.76 5.37 18.42
C ALA A 156 -15.28 5.88 19.77
N LYS A 157 -14.55 5.70 20.88
CA LYS A 157 -15.02 6.04 22.23
C LYS A 157 -14.54 7.41 22.70
N ILE A 158 -13.31 7.79 22.38
CA ILE A 158 -12.70 9.05 22.82
C ILE A 158 -12.70 10.13 21.72
N GLY A 159 -13.13 9.79 20.51
CA GLY A 159 -13.17 10.69 19.38
C GLY A 159 -11.80 10.89 18.74
N ARG A 160 -11.51 12.11 18.28
CA ARG A 160 -10.25 12.39 17.59
C ARG A 160 -9.07 12.25 18.55
N ILE A 161 -8.05 11.50 18.17
CA ILE A 161 -6.84 11.31 18.98
C ILE A 161 -5.64 12.05 18.41
N ALA A 162 -5.57 12.18 17.08
CA ALA A 162 -4.49 12.92 16.44
C ALA A 162 -4.90 13.45 15.06
N SER A 163 -4.24 14.50 14.61
CA SER A 163 -4.27 14.96 13.22
C SER A 163 -2.85 15.27 12.76
N LEU A 164 -2.48 14.77 11.59
CA LEU A 164 -1.14 14.90 11.01
C LEU A 164 -1.25 15.50 9.61
N VAL A 165 -0.42 16.50 9.31
CA VAL A 165 -0.41 17.11 7.98
C VAL A 165 0.30 16.22 6.98
N ARG A 166 1.44 15.64 7.37
CA ARG A 166 2.25 14.77 6.53
C ARG A 166 2.88 13.67 7.37
N VAL A 167 2.86 12.46 6.84
CA VAL A 167 3.63 11.32 7.33
C VAL A 167 4.41 10.76 6.16
N GLU A 168 5.67 10.45 6.38
CA GLU A 168 6.57 9.84 5.43
C GLU A 168 7.36 8.75 6.13
N LEU A 169 7.37 7.57 5.53
CA LEU A 169 8.16 6.42 5.96
C LEU A 169 8.95 5.96 4.74
N MET A 170 10.26 5.88 4.90
CA MET A 170 11.18 5.37 3.90
C MET A 170 11.90 4.16 4.47
N ALA A 171 11.90 3.06 3.74
CA ALA A 171 12.70 1.89 4.05
C ALA A 171 13.51 1.51 2.80
N ASN A 172 14.78 1.14 2.98
CA ASN A 172 15.63 0.68 1.89
C ASN A 172 16.12 -0.75 2.12
N GLN A 173 16.69 -1.34 1.06
CA GLN A 173 17.25 -2.69 1.11
C GLN A 173 18.43 -2.86 2.08
N SER A 174 19.07 -1.75 2.47
CA SER A 174 20.15 -1.74 3.48
C SER A 174 19.61 -1.76 4.92
N GLY A 175 18.29 -1.81 5.09
CA GLY A 175 17.63 -1.86 6.39
C GLY A 175 17.48 -0.51 7.09
N HIS A 176 17.80 0.61 6.43
CA HIS A 176 17.55 1.92 6.99
C HIS A 176 16.07 2.27 6.88
N ILE A 177 15.47 2.60 8.02
CA ILE A 177 14.09 3.04 8.16
C ILE A 177 14.12 4.49 8.64
N HIS A 178 13.46 5.38 7.91
CA HIS A 178 13.29 6.76 8.31
C HIS A 178 11.81 7.11 8.30
N PHE A 179 11.30 7.41 9.48
CA PHE A 179 9.94 7.89 9.69
C PHE A 179 9.97 9.38 10.04
N THR A 180 9.12 10.16 9.40
CA THR A 180 8.87 11.55 9.76
C THR A 180 7.38 11.82 9.74
N ALA A 181 6.89 12.45 10.79
CA ALA A 181 5.55 13.02 10.88
C ALA A 181 5.65 14.52 11.15
N ASN A 182 4.91 15.32 10.39
CA ASN A 182 4.92 16.77 10.50
C ASN A 182 3.57 17.30 10.96
N THR A 183 3.63 18.30 11.84
CA THR A 183 2.47 19.02 12.37
C THR A 183 1.42 18.05 12.90
N ILE A 184 1.74 17.44 14.04
CA ILE A 184 0.83 16.59 14.78
C ILE A 184 0.05 17.48 15.75
N THR A 185 -1.27 17.40 15.71
CA THR A 185 -2.15 18.09 16.66
C THR A 185 -2.94 17.06 17.45
N TYR A 186 -2.95 17.22 18.76
CA TYR A 186 -3.66 16.37 19.70
C TYR A 186 -4.83 17.15 20.31
N PRO A 187 -6.01 16.55 20.44
CA PRO A 187 -7.12 17.19 21.17
C PRO A 187 -6.88 17.25 22.68
N VAL A 188 -6.16 16.26 23.21
CA VAL A 188 -5.69 16.19 24.60
C VAL A 188 -4.22 15.84 24.59
N ALA A 189 -3.43 16.45 25.48
CA ALA A 189 -2.00 16.18 25.58
C ALA A 189 -1.76 14.67 25.80
N PRO A 190 -0.99 13.99 24.93
CA PRO A 190 -0.77 12.55 25.04
C PRO A 190 0.11 12.18 26.25
N VAL A 191 0.96 13.12 26.68
CA VAL A 191 1.85 12.97 27.83
C VAL A 191 1.79 14.27 28.62
N PRO A 192 1.77 14.25 29.97
CA PRO A 192 1.91 15.45 30.77
C PRO A 192 3.16 16.25 30.35
N GLY A 193 2.99 17.55 30.10
CA GLY A 193 4.07 18.43 29.63
C GLY A 193 4.28 18.48 28.11
N LEU A 194 3.72 17.54 27.33
CA LEU A 194 3.67 17.69 25.87
C LEU A 194 2.53 18.63 25.50
N GLY A 195 2.82 19.66 24.69
CA GLY A 195 1.79 20.55 24.18
C GLY A 195 0.79 19.82 23.26
N LEU A 196 -0.32 20.50 22.94
CA LEU A 196 -1.33 19.99 21.99
C LEU A 196 -0.82 19.93 20.54
N LYS A 197 0.40 20.40 20.27
CA LYS A 197 0.99 20.44 18.94
C LYS A 197 2.46 19.99 18.98
N THR A 198 2.83 19.12 18.05
CA THR A 198 4.20 18.71 17.78
C THR A 198 4.55 19.08 16.35
N ALA A 199 5.53 19.97 16.17
CA ALA A 199 5.92 20.46 14.84
C ALA A 199 6.48 19.33 13.96
N ARG A 200 7.32 18.47 14.54
CA ARG A 200 7.92 17.33 13.87
C ARG A 200 8.19 16.20 14.86
N LEU A 201 7.85 14.99 14.47
CA LEU A 201 8.29 13.75 15.09
C LEU A 201 9.12 13.01 14.03
N GLY A 202 10.33 12.59 14.38
CA GLY A 202 11.21 11.86 13.48
C GLY A 202 11.80 10.67 14.21
N PHE A 203 11.90 9.55 13.51
CA PHE A 203 12.52 8.33 13.99
C PHE A 203 13.39 7.78 12.87
N LYS A 204 14.62 7.42 13.20
CA LYS A 204 15.53 6.71 12.31
C LYS A 204 15.84 5.39 12.96
N ALA A 205 15.92 4.34 12.17
CA ALA A 205 16.41 3.07 12.63
C ALA A 205 17.23 2.39 11.53
N GLN A 206 18.11 1.50 11.95
CA GLN A 206 18.79 0.57 11.07
C GLN A 206 18.52 -0.85 11.55
N VAL A 207 18.08 -1.67 10.60
CA VAL A 207 17.76 -3.08 10.81
C VAL A 207 18.81 -3.91 10.11
N SER A 208 19.50 -4.77 10.87
CA SER A 208 20.40 -5.79 10.32
C SER A 208 19.75 -7.17 10.47
N GLY A 209 19.90 -8.05 9.47
CA GLY A 209 19.16 -9.32 9.40
C GLY A 209 17.69 -9.08 9.07
N GLY A 210 17.16 -9.63 7.96
CA GLY A 210 15.80 -9.30 7.49
C GLY A 210 14.74 -9.44 8.58
N LEU A 211 13.91 -8.41 8.78
CA LEU A 211 12.82 -8.43 9.75
C LEU A 211 11.87 -9.61 9.44
N PRO A 212 11.59 -10.49 10.41
CA PRO A 212 10.62 -11.55 10.22
C PRO A 212 9.22 -10.95 9.95
N LEU A 213 8.45 -11.65 9.12
CA LEU A 213 7.07 -11.24 8.79
C LEU A 213 6.14 -11.41 10.00
N GLU A 214 6.44 -12.38 10.86
CA GLU A 214 5.76 -12.61 12.13
C GLU A 214 6.52 -11.92 13.26
N HIS A 215 5.76 -11.25 14.13
CA HIS A 215 6.31 -10.37 15.18
C HIS A 215 6.01 -10.93 16.58
N ASP A 216 5.89 -12.26 16.71
CA ASP A 216 5.72 -12.87 18.03
C ASP A 216 7.04 -12.86 18.83
N ALA A 217 6.94 -13.06 20.14
CA ALA A 217 8.09 -12.97 21.04
C ALA A 217 9.17 -14.02 20.74
N ALA A 218 8.79 -15.20 20.26
CA ALA A 218 9.71 -16.28 19.93
C ALA A 218 10.42 -16.02 18.59
N THR A 219 9.70 -15.55 17.56
CA THR A 219 10.27 -15.18 16.25
C THR A 219 11.23 -14.00 16.40
N MET A 220 10.87 -13.01 17.22
CA MET A 220 11.73 -11.86 17.48
C MET A 220 12.97 -12.25 18.30
N ALA A 221 12.84 -13.19 19.24
CA ALA A 221 13.99 -13.74 19.96
C ALA A 221 14.91 -14.52 19.02
N GLN A 222 14.36 -15.37 18.16
CA GLN A 222 15.11 -16.11 17.16
C GLN A 222 15.84 -15.18 16.19
N TRP A 223 15.16 -14.15 15.69
CA TRP A 223 15.77 -13.15 14.79
C TRP A 223 16.94 -12.43 15.46
N ARG A 224 16.79 -12.04 16.73
CA ARG A 224 17.87 -11.45 17.52
C ARG A 224 19.05 -12.42 17.66
N ASP A 225 18.75 -13.68 17.98
CA ASP A 225 19.76 -14.72 18.21
C ASP A 225 20.49 -15.09 16.90
N ASP A 226 19.84 -14.92 15.74
CA ASP A 226 20.42 -15.06 14.39
C ASP A 226 21.24 -13.81 13.96
N GLY A 227 21.51 -12.89 14.88
CA GLY A 227 22.31 -11.68 14.65
C GLY A 227 21.51 -10.47 14.18
N GLY A 228 20.18 -10.51 14.30
CA GLY A 228 19.31 -9.39 14.01
C GLY A 228 19.48 -8.24 15.00
N THR A 229 19.76 -7.04 14.50
CA THR A 229 19.90 -5.83 15.33
C THR A 229 18.99 -4.72 14.87
N LEU A 230 18.41 -4.00 15.84
CA LEU A 230 17.65 -2.78 15.64
C LEU A 230 18.38 -1.64 16.36
N GLU A 231 19.01 -0.76 15.60
CA GLU A 231 19.63 0.47 16.10
C GLU A 231 18.69 1.65 15.86
N VAL A 232 18.54 2.55 16.84
CA VAL A 232 17.62 3.72 16.81
C VAL A 232 18.37 5.00 17.09
#